data_AF-A0A0P9D923-F1
#
_entry.id   AF-A0A0P9D923-F1
#
_cell.length_a   1.000
_cell.length_b   1.000
_cell.length_c   1.000
_cell.angle_alpha   90.00
_cell.angle_beta   90.00
_cell.angle_gamma   90.00
#
_symmetry.space_group_name_H-M   'P 1'
#
loop_
_entity.id
_entity.type
_entity.pdbx_description
1 polymer ?
#
loop_
_entity_poly.entity_id
_entity_poly.type
_entity_poly.pdbx_seq_one_letter_code
_entity_poly.pdbx_strand_id
1 'polypeptide(L)'
;MVMCVMYNLKLKNVHPSTICVLLSKFEDSFNALLDVITSPLPEDSLEEFIEGYARTDEIMPEDKTIGFIIINKEKKVVSLTFTQNTGIVRQNVEKILEKYKKLGYKTEVEYAKTPY
;
A
#
# COMPACT_ATOMS: atom_id res chain seq x y z
N MET A 1 -11.79 2.72 -17.38
CA MET A 1 -10.46 3.12 -16.87
C MET A 1 -10.52 3.14 -15.36
N VAL A 2 -9.68 2.35 -14.70
CA VAL A 2 -9.65 2.28 -13.24
C VAL A 2 -8.28 2.73 -12.76
N MET A 3 -8.28 3.51 -11.68
CA MET A 3 -7.05 3.97 -11.03
C MET A 3 -6.73 3.03 -9.88
N CYS A 4 -5.50 2.54 -9.84
CA CYS A 4 -5.04 1.72 -8.73
C CYS A 4 -3.68 2.15 -8.21
N VAL A 5 -3.43 1.73 -6.98
CA VAL A 5 -2.17 1.89 -6.28
C VAL A 5 -1.55 0.51 -6.19
N MET A 6 -0.31 0.38 -6.69
CA MET A 6 0.42 -0.87 -6.64
C MET A 6 1.11 -1.02 -5.29
N TYR A 7 0.88 -2.13 -4.61
CA TYR A 7 1.59 -2.50 -3.39
C TYR A 7 2.63 -3.56 -3.71
N ASN A 8 3.84 -3.38 -3.22
CA ASN A 8 4.88 -4.40 -3.17
C ASN A 8 5.15 -4.74 -1.70
N LEU A 9 4.72 -5.93 -1.29
CA LEU A 9 4.71 -6.39 0.09
C LEU A 9 5.79 -7.44 0.28
N LYS A 10 6.80 -7.11 1.10
CA LYS A 10 7.84 -8.04 1.53
C LYS A 10 7.72 -8.29 3.03
N LEU A 11 7.04 -9.39 3.37
CA LEU A 11 6.92 -9.88 4.75
C LEU A 11 8.02 -10.91 5.04
N LYS A 12 8.35 -11.09 6.32
CA LYS A 12 9.38 -12.05 6.74
C LYS A 12 8.88 -13.47 6.48
N ASN A 13 9.68 -14.28 5.79
CA ASN A 13 9.39 -15.67 5.44
C ASN A 13 8.19 -15.89 4.50
N VAL A 14 7.63 -14.83 3.92
CA VAL A 14 6.53 -14.91 2.93
C VAL A 14 7.06 -14.49 1.56
N HIS A 15 6.58 -15.13 0.50
CA HIS A 15 6.91 -14.72 -0.86
C HIS A 15 6.46 -13.26 -1.11
N PRO A 16 7.33 -12.40 -1.68
CA PRO A 16 6.95 -11.04 -2.01
C PRO A 16 5.72 -11.02 -2.91
N SER A 17 4.73 -10.21 -2.54
CA SER A 17 3.47 -10.12 -3.26
C SER A 17 3.32 -8.72 -3.86
N THR A 18 2.92 -8.66 -5.12
CA THR A 18 2.61 -7.39 -5.79
C THR A 18 1.14 -7.38 -6.14
N ILE A 19 0.40 -6.40 -5.64
CA ILE A 19 -1.05 -6.31 -5.85
C ILE A 19 -1.49 -4.91 -6.27
N CYS A 20 -2.59 -4.83 -7.00
CA CYS A 20 -3.21 -3.57 -7.43
C CYS A 20 -4.49 -3.35 -6.60
N VAL A 21 -4.47 -2.31 -5.78
CA VAL A 21 -5.61 -1.91 -4.95
C VAL A 21 -6.28 -0.69 -5.56
N LEU A 22 -7.60 -0.76 -5.73
CA LEU A 22 -8.41 0.34 -6.24
C LEU A 22 -8.15 1.63 -5.44
N LEU A 23 -8.02 2.76 -6.12
CA LEU A 23 -7.86 4.06 -5.46
C LEU A 23 -8.95 4.34 -4.42
N SER A 24 -10.20 3.96 -4.70
CA SER A 24 -11.32 4.14 -3.78
C SER A 24 -11.19 3.33 -2.48
N LYS A 25 -10.36 2.27 -2.47
CA LYS A 25 -10.10 1.43 -1.31
C LYS A 25 -8.72 1.67 -0.69
N PHE A 26 -7.91 2.55 -1.28
CA PHE A 26 -6.50 2.72 -0.92
C PHE A 26 -6.29 3.10 0.55
N GLU A 27 -7.05 4.06 1.08
CA GLU A 27 -6.84 4.51 2.46
C GLU A 27 -7.22 3.42 3.47
N ASP A 28 -8.34 2.74 3.22
CA ASP A 28 -8.81 1.61 4.03
C ASP A 28 -7.82 0.46 3.98
N SER A 29 -7.32 0.10 2.78
CA SER A 29 -6.33 -0.96 2.62
C SER A 29 -5.00 -0.58 3.26
N PHE A 30 -4.54 0.66 3.11
CA PHE A 30 -3.28 1.08 3.70
C PHE A 30 -3.31 1.05 5.23
N ASN A 31 -4.47 1.35 5.82
CA ASN A 31 -4.70 1.21 7.24
C ASN A 31 -4.83 -0.26 7.68
N ALA A 32 -5.61 -1.08 6.97
CA ALA A 32 -5.77 -2.52 7.28
C ALA A 32 -4.45 -3.30 7.18
N LEU A 33 -3.53 -2.86 6.34
CA LEU A 33 -2.21 -3.48 6.20
C LEU A 33 -1.36 -3.40 7.50
N LEU A 34 -1.69 -2.49 8.43
CA LEU A 34 -1.09 -2.49 9.77
C LEU A 34 -1.39 -3.80 10.53
N ASP A 35 -2.57 -4.38 10.32
CA ASP A 35 -2.96 -5.64 10.95
C ASP A 35 -2.12 -6.79 10.37
N VAL A 36 -1.91 -6.80 9.05
CA VAL A 36 -1.05 -7.79 8.37
C VAL A 36 0.39 -7.75 8.89
N ILE A 37 0.99 -6.55 9.01
CA ILE A 37 2.40 -6.45 9.44
C ILE A 37 2.56 -6.72 10.94
N THR A 38 1.53 -6.55 11.75
CA THR A 38 1.56 -6.81 13.20
C THR A 38 1.05 -8.20 13.57
N SER A 39 0.38 -8.88 12.63
CA SER A 39 -0.16 -10.22 12.82
C SER A 39 0.91 -11.24 13.20
N PRO A 40 0.60 -12.16 14.14
CA PRO A 40 1.44 -13.33 14.41
C PRO A 40 1.44 -14.33 13.25
N LEU A 41 0.43 -14.29 12.38
CA LEU A 41 0.26 -15.16 11.20
C LEU A 41 0.22 -14.29 9.93
N PRO A 42 1.38 -13.83 9.44
CA PRO A 42 1.45 -12.85 8.36
C PRO A 42 1.05 -13.39 6.99
N GLU A 43 1.04 -14.71 6.77
CA GLU A 43 0.60 -15.33 5.52
C GLU A 43 -0.93 -15.28 5.43
N ASP A 44 -1.64 -15.84 6.41
CA ASP A 44 -3.10 -15.85 6.47
C ASP A 44 -3.66 -14.42 6.42
N SER A 45 -3.11 -13.50 7.21
CA SER A 45 -3.55 -12.09 7.20
C SER A 45 -3.25 -11.39 5.87
N LEU A 46 -2.20 -11.80 5.15
CA LEU A 46 -1.90 -11.26 3.82
C LEU A 46 -2.89 -11.80 2.78
N GLU A 47 -3.24 -13.08 2.85
CA GLU A 47 -4.24 -13.69 1.97
C GLU A 47 -5.60 -12.98 2.12
N GLU A 48 -6.10 -12.83 3.36
CA GLU A 48 -7.33 -12.07 3.66
C GLU A 48 -7.26 -10.62 3.17
N PHE A 49 -6.10 -9.98 3.30
CA PHE A 49 -5.88 -8.63 2.80
C PHE A 49 -5.99 -8.54 1.29
N ILE A 50 -5.38 -9.48 0.57
CA ILE A 50 -5.44 -9.56 -0.88
C ILE A 50 -6.89 -9.80 -1.31
N GLU A 51 -7.61 -10.74 -0.71
CA GLU A 51 -9.01 -11.01 -1.03
C GLU A 51 -9.94 -9.80 -0.77
N GLY A 52 -9.71 -9.06 0.31
CA GLY A 52 -10.55 -7.90 0.67
C GLY A 52 -10.31 -6.65 -0.18
N TYR A 53 -9.06 -6.42 -0.59
CA TYR A 53 -8.63 -5.14 -1.16
C TYR A 53 -8.04 -5.22 -2.57
N ALA A 54 -7.43 -6.33 -2.96
CA ALA A 54 -6.90 -6.48 -4.31
C ALA A 54 -8.06 -6.62 -5.30
N ARG A 55 -7.94 -5.97 -6.46
CA ARG A 55 -8.94 -6.08 -7.52
C ARG A 55 -8.78 -7.39 -8.29
N THR A 56 -7.54 -7.76 -8.60
CA THR A 56 -7.12 -8.93 -9.38
C THR A 56 -5.60 -9.11 -9.23
N ASP A 57 -5.13 -10.32 -9.51
CA ASP A 57 -3.71 -10.71 -9.51
C ASP A 57 -2.92 -10.08 -10.68
N GLU A 58 -3.61 -9.42 -11.61
CA GLU A 58 -3.05 -8.81 -12.81
C GLU A 58 -3.55 -7.38 -13.02
N ILE A 59 -2.62 -6.50 -13.40
CA ILE A 59 -2.90 -5.13 -13.83
C ILE A 59 -3.30 -5.17 -15.30
N MET A 60 -4.50 -4.70 -15.64
CA MET A 60 -4.89 -4.65 -17.05
C MET A 60 -4.18 -3.49 -17.76
N PRO A 61 -3.87 -3.60 -19.08
CA PRO A 61 -3.21 -2.52 -19.84
C PRO A 61 -3.96 -1.17 -19.80
N GLU A 62 -5.25 -1.20 -19.50
CA GLU A 62 -6.15 -0.05 -19.41
C GLU A 62 -6.19 0.59 -18.01
N ASP A 63 -5.61 -0.07 -17.01
CA ASP A 63 -5.55 0.42 -15.64
C ASP A 63 -4.43 1.44 -15.51
N LYS A 64 -4.73 2.57 -14.85
CA LYS A 64 -3.74 3.61 -14.55
C LYS A 64 -3.19 3.41 -13.14
N THR A 65 -1.91 3.11 -13.05
CA THR A 65 -1.18 3.12 -11.78
C THR A 65 -0.86 4.55 -11.38
N ILE A 66 -1.46 5.01 -10.28
CA ILE A 66 -1.30 6.38 -9.77
C ILE A 66 -0.33 6.47 -8.58
N GLY A 67 0.14 5.32 -8.09
CA GLY A 67 1.16 5.26 -7.05
C GLY A 67 1.70 3.86 -6.80
N PHE A 68 2.84 3.82 -6.13
CA PHE A 68 3.59 2.64 -5.73
C PHE A 68 3.84 2.70 -4.23
N ILE A 69 3.54 1.61 -3.54
CA ILE A 69 3.67 1.46 -2.09
C ILE A 69 4.59 0.27 -1.85
N ILE A 70 5.75 0.51 -1.27
CA ILE A 70 6.74 -0.52 -0.96
C ILE A 70 6.79 -0.70 0.54
N ILE A 71 6.53 -1.92 1.00
CA ILE A 71 6.54 -2.24 2.43
C ILE A 71 7.44 -3.43 2.66
N ASN A 72 8.44 -3.23 3.51
CA ASN A 72 9.40 -4.24 3.90
C ASN A 72 9.39 -4.38 5.42
N LYS A 73 8.77 -5.46 5.91
CA LYS A 73 8.66 -5.76 7.35
C LYS A 73 10.01 -6.04 7.99
N GLU A 74 10.90 -6.75 7.29
CA GLU A 74 12.23 -7.11 7.79
C GLU A 74 13.14 -5.89 7.94
N LYS A 75 13.15 -5.01 6.94
CA LYS A 75 13.93 -3.76 6.97
C LYS A 75 13.23 -2.63 7.73
N LYS A 76 11.98 -2.83 8.15
CA LYS A 76 11.10 -1.80 8.73
C LYS A 76 11.04 -0.52 7.88
N VAL A 77 10.77 -0.67 6.58
CA VAL A 77 10.65 0.47 5.65
C VAL A 77 9.27 0.46 4.99
N VAL A 78 8.66 1.64 4.90
CA VAL A 78 7.42 1.92 4.17
C VAL A 78 7.71 3.11 3.26
N SER A 79 7.59 2.94 1.95
CA SER A 79 7.83 4.01 0.97
C SER A 79 6.61 4.14 0.07
N LEU A 80 6.11 5.36 -0.09
CA LEU A 80 4.96 5.70 -0.91
C LEU A 80 5.39 6.68 -1.98
N THR A 81 5.12 6.36 -3.23
CA THR A 81 5.39 7.26 -4.37
C THR A 81 4.11 7.40 -5.17
N PHE A 82 3.54 8.60 -5.20
CA PHE A 82 2.36 8.90 -6.01
C PHE A 82 2.78 9.61 -7.29
N THR A 83 2.43 9.04 -8.44
CA THR A 83 2.70 9.62 -9.77
C THR A 83 1.65 10.66 -10.16
N GLN A 84 0.48 10.64 -9.51
CA GLN A 84 -0.60 11.61 -9.65
C GLN A 84 -1.17 11.93 -8.26
N ASN A 85 -1.68 13.15 -8.06
CA ASN A 85 -2.31 13.55 -6.80
C ASN A 85 -3.83 13.25 -6.75
N THR A 86 -4.40 12.69 -7.83
CA THR A 86 -5.84 12.47 -7.96
C THR A 86 -6.37 11.52 -6.88
N GLY A 87 -7.37 11.97 -6.12
CA GLY A 87 -8.10 11.15 -5.13
C GLY A 87 -7.32 10.72 -3.88
N ILE A 88 -6.09 11.21 -3.69
CA ILE A 88 -5.28 10.94 -2.49
C ILE A 88 -5.40 12.10 -1.50
N VAL A 89 -5.90 11.81 -0.30
CA VAL A 89 -5.97 12.81 0.78
C VAL A 89 -4.67 12.76 1.60
N ARG A 90 -3.74 13.67 1.32
CA ARG A 90 -2.40 13.71 1.98
C ARG A 90 -2.45 13.62 3.50
N GLN A 91 -3.41 14.31 4.13
CA GLN A 91 -3.58 14.30 5.58
C GLN A 91 -3.93 12.92 6.13
N ASN A 92 -4.72 12.12 5.39
CA ASN A 92 -5.09 10.77 5.81
C ASN A 92 -3.89 9.83 5.65
N VAL A 93 -3.15 9.94 4.55
CA VAL A 93 -1.91 9.20 4.33
C VAL A 93 -0.90 9.47 5.45
N GLU A 94 -0.67 10.73 5.78
CA GLU A 94 0.24 11.13 6.86
C GLU A 94 -0.21 10.56 8.22
N LYS A 95 -1.49 10.63 8.55
CA LYS A 95 -2.02 10.01 9.79
C LYS A 95 -1.78 8.52 9.86
N ILE A 96 -1.91 7.80 8.74
CA ILE A 96 -1.63 6.36 8.68
C ILE A 96 -0.11 6.13 8.81
N LEU A 97 0.73 6.90 8.13
CA LEU A 97 2.20 6.81 8.23
C LEU A 97 2.70 7.04 9.66
N GLU A 98 2.07 7.93 10.43
CA GLU A 98 2.39 8.10 11.86
C GLU A 98 2.20 6.81 12.66
N LYS A 99 1.22 5.96 12.31
CA LYS A 99 1.05 4.65 12.95
C LYS A 99 2.23 3.71 12.62
N TYR A 100 2.66 3.69 11.36
CA TYR A 100 3.84 2.92 10.94
C TYR A 100 5.12 3.42 11.65
N LYS A 101 5.32 4.74 11.76
CA LYS A 101 6.45 5.33 12.51
C LYS A 101 6.46 4.89 13.98
N LYS A 102 5.29 4.88 14.63
CA LYS A 102 5.15 4.39 16.03
C LYS A 102 5.51 2.92 16.20
N LEU A 103 5.34 2.10 15.15
CA LEU A 103 5.80 0.70 15.11
C LEU A 103 7.31 0.57 14.80
N GLY A 104 8.00 1.69 14.61
CA GLY A 104 9.44 1.75 14.34
C GLY A 104 9.80 1.62 12.87
N TYR A 105 8.88 1.86 11.94
CA TYR A 105 9.17 1.88 10.51
C TYR A 105 9.73 3.24 10.08
N LYS A 106 10.75 3.21 9.22
CA LYS A 106 11.14 4.37 8.42
C LYS A 106 10.08 4.57 7.34
N THR A 107 9.45 5.74 7.33
CA THR A 107 8.43 6.10 6.35
C THR A 107 8.94 7.16 5.38
N GLU A 108 8.75 6.94 4.09
CA GLU A 108 9.06 7.90 3.02
C GLU A 108 7.78 8.11 2.19
N VAL A 109 7.48 9.35 1.84
CA VAL A 109 6.36 9.68 0.95
C VAL A 109 6.79 10.74 -0.06
N GLU A 110 6.58 10.43 -1.33
CA GLU A 110 6.79 11.33 -2.45
C GLU A 110 5.46 11.52 -3.17
N TYR A 111 5.03 12.78 -3.28
CA TYR A 111 3.85 13.15 -4.03
C TYR A 111 4.24 13.72 -5.39
N ALA A 112 3.41 13.49 -6.39
CA ALA A 112 3.58 14.08 -7.72
C ALA A 112 3.75 15.59 -7.61
N LYS A 113 4.76 16.12 -8.32
CA LYS A 113 5.04 17.56 -8.39
C LYS A 113 4.05 18.30 -9.27
N THR A 114 3.32 17.59 -10.13
CA THR A 114 2.27 18.14 -10.98
C THR A 114 0.94 18.22 -10.22
N PRO A 115 0.29 19.40 -10.22
CA PRO A 115 -1.06 19.53 -9.69
C PRO A 115 -2.05 18.90 -10.70
N TYR A 116 -3.04 18.18 -10.15
CA TYR A 116 -4.19 17.54 -10.81
C TYR A 116 -3.93 16.16 -11.44
#